data_AF-A0A8X6VTD2-F1
#
_entry.id   AF-A0A8X6VTD2-F1
#
_cell.length_a   1.000
_cell.length_b   1.000
_cell.length_c   1.000
_cell.angle_alpha   90.00
_cell.angle_beta   90.00
_cell.angle_gamma   90.00
#
_symmetry.space_group_name_H-M   'P 1'
#
loop_
_entity.id
_entity.type
_entity.pdbx_description
1 polymer ?
#
loop_
_entity_poly.entity_id
_entity_poly.type
_entity_poly.pdbx_seq_one_letter_code
_entity_poly.pdbx_strand_id
1 'polypeptide(L)'
;MLLQPTNMLFRQILIDPVQRDLLRIMWKTGANEESVIYRLKTVTYGTVRAPFLAIRSLKQLAMDEASRFPLASKVALQVVYMDDM
;
A
#
# COMPACT_ATOMS: atom_id res chain seq x y z
N MET A 1 3.89 18.82 -5.63
CA MET A 1 3.21 17.69 -4.99
C MET A 1 2.84 16.70 -6.08
N LEU A 2 3.79 15.85 -6.50
CA LEU A 2 3.55 14.84 -7.53
C LEU A 2 2.85 13.65 -6.87
N LEU A 3 1.66 13.33 -7.34
CA LEU A 3 0.95 12.10 -6.96
C LEU A 3 1.75 10.93 -7.52
N GLN A 4 2.59 10.33 -6.69
CA GLN A 4 3.29 9.10 -7.03
C GLN A 4 2.21 7.99 -7.16
N PRO A 5 2.20 7.20 -8.26
CA PRO A 5 1.20 6.15 -8.49
C PRO A 5 1.18 5.08 -7.39
N THR A 6 2.28 4.96 -6.65
CA THR A 6 2.39 4.17 -5.41
C THR A 6 1.33 4.53 -4.36
N ASN A 7 0.83 5.78 -4.36
CA ASN A 7 -0.22 6.23 -3.45
C ASN A 7 -1.56 5.54 -3.60
N MET A 8 -1.91 5.16 -4.82
CA MET A 8 -3.13 4.40 -5.07
C MET A 8 -2.96 2.92 -4.75
N LEU A 9 -1.74 2.37 -4.86
CA LEU A 9 -1.47 0.95 -4.65
C LEU A 9 -1.60 0.53 -3.18
N PHE A 10 -1.22 1.38 -2.23
CA PHE A 10 -1.22 1.00 -0.81
C PHE A 10 -2.63 0.63 -0.30
N ARG A 11 -3.66 1.29 -0.84
CA ARG A 11 -5.06 1.00 -0.51
C ARG A 11 -5.59 -0.32 -1.07
N GLN A 12 -4.87 -0.94 -2.01
CA GLN A 12 -5.23 -2.25 -2.56
C GLN A 12 -4.59 -3.41 -1.81
N ILE A 13 -3.69 -3.13 -0.86
CA ILE A 13 -2.98 -4.13 -0.08
C ILE A 13 -3.64 -4.27 1.28
N LEU A 14 -4.30 -5.41 1.50
CA LEU A 14 -4.91 -5.73 2.78
C LEU A 14 -3.85 -6.10 3.80
N ILE A 15 -3.99 -5.55 5.00
CA ILE A 15 -3.19 -5.94 6.16
C ILE A 15 -3.80 -7.21 6.75
N ASP A 16 -2.92 -8.16 7.09
CA ASP A 16 -3.27 -9.36 7.81
C ASP A 16 -4.11 -9.02 9.06
N PRO A 17 -5.26 -9.68 9.30
CA PRO A 17 -6.12 -9.38 10.44
C PRO A 17 -5.41 -9.30 11.79
N VAL A 18 -4.39 -10.15 12.01
CA VAL A 18 -3.60 -10.20 13.25
C VAL A 18 -2.71 -8.95 13.39
N GLN A 19 -2.28 -8.36 12.28
CA GLN A 19 -1.40 -7.18 12.26
C GLN A 19 -2.15 -5.85 12.26
N ARG A 20 -3.48 -5.83 12.02
CA ARG A 20 -4.28 -4.59 11.96
C ARG A 20 -4.27 -3.81 13.27
N ASP A 21 -4.05 -4.50 14.37
CA ASP A 21 -4.01 -3.89 15.70
C ASP A 21 -2.75 -3.05 15.93
N LEU A 22 -1.70 -3.29 15.13
CA LEU A 22 -0.48 -2.48 15.09
C LEU A 22 -0.66 -1.17 14.30
N LEU A 23 -1.74 -1.05 13.54
CA LEU A 23 -2.03 0.07 12.63
C LEU A 23 -3.33 0.76 13.04
N ARG A 24 -3.33 1.29 14.26
CA ARG A 24 -4.41 2.08 14.83
C ARG A 24 -4.17 3.57 14.61
N ILE A 25 -5.23 4.29 14.27
CA ILE A 25 -5.24 5.76 14.27
C ILE A 25 -6.26 6.26 15.27
N MET A 26 -5.90 7.31 15.99
CA MET A 26 -6.81 8.04 16.87
C MET A 26 -7.33 9.25 16.10
N TRP A 27 -8.65 9.38 16.00
CA TRP A 27 -9.30 10.48 15.32
C TRP A 27 -10.12 11.28 16.34
N LYS A 28 -9.98 12.60 16.30
CA LYS A 28 -10.70 13.53 17.17
C LYS A 28 -11.01 14.79 16.38
N THR A 29 -12.29 15.13 16.27
CA THR A 29 -12.81 16.24 15.45
C THR A 29 -12.90 17.56 16.22
N GLY A 30 -13.09 17.53 17.53
CA GLY A 30 -13.11 18.72 18.38
C GLY A 30 -12.51 18.46 19.76
N ALA A 31 -12.10 19.53 20.47
CA ALA A 31 -11.43 19.43 21.77
C ALA A 31 -12.25 18.68 22.85
N ASN A 32 -13.58 18.78 22.79
CA ASN A 32 -14.52 18.17 23.74
C ASN A 32 -15.17 16.86 23.26
N GLU A 33 -14.86 16.40 22.04
CA GLU A 33 -15.42 15.13 21.55
C GLU A 33 -14.55 13.94 21.99
N GLU A 34 -15.21 12.80 22.21
CA GLU A 34 -14.50 11.55 22.47
C GLU A 34 -13.68 11.13 21.26
N SER A 35 -12.46 10.70 21.51
CA SER A 35 -11.58 10.19 20.48
C SER A 35 -12.01 8.81 20.03
N VAL A 36 -12.13 8.63 18.71
CA VAL A 36 -12.44 7.33 18.11
C VAL A 36 -11.13 6.67 17.65
N ILE A 37 -10.96 5.40 17.98
CA ILE A 37 -9.83 4.60 17.51
C ILE A 37 -10.28 3.79 16.30
N TYR A 38 -9.65 4.01 15.15
CA TYR A 38 -9.85 3.21 13.95
C TYR A 38 -8.70 2.24 13.76
N ARG A 39 -9.00 1.05 13.23
CA ARG A 39 -8.01 0.07 12.76
C ARG A 39 -7.98 0.11 11.25
N LEU A 40 -6.81 0.35 10.68
CA LEU A 40 -6.65 0.38 9.24
C LEU A 40 -6.67 -1.04 8.68
N LYS A 41 -7.43 -1.22 7.59
CA LYS A 41 -7.53 -2.50 6.88
C LYS A 41 -6.51 -2.65 5.78
N THR A 42 -5.98 -1.54 5.28
CA THR A 42 -5.07 -1.47 4.14
C THR A 42 -3.83 -0.68 4.50
N VAL A 43 -2.74 -0.92 3.78
CA VAL A 43 -1.51 -0.14 3.93
C VAL A 43 -1.79 1.34 3.66
N THR A 44 -1.17 2.22 4.45
CA THR A 44 -1.39 3.67 4.42
C THR A 44 -0.06 4.43 4.28
N TYR A 45 -0.15 5.69 3.87
CA TYR A 45 0.95 6.65 3.94
C TYR A 45 1.49 6.75 5.37
N GLY A 46 2.81 6.88 5.50
CA GLY A 46 3.47 7.10 6.79
C GLY A 46 3.97 5.84 7.50
N THR A 47 3.70 4.64 6.99
CA THR A 47 4.37 3.43 7.49
C THR A 47 5.70 3.27 6.74
N VAL A 48 6.84 3.27 7.44
CA VAL A 48 8.19 3.24 6.82
C VAL A 48 8.37 2.11 5.79
N ARG A 49 7.66 0.99 5.98
CA ARG A 49 7.72 -0.17 5.09
C ARG A 49 6.63 -0.23 4.01
N ALA A 50 5.70 0.73 3.97
CA ALA A 50 4.58 0.74 3.03
C ALA A 50 5.03 0.76 1.55
N PRO A 51 6.00 1.61 1.13
CA PRO A 51 6.48 1.63 -0.26
C PRO A 51 7.10 0.30 -0.66
N PHE A 52 7.99 -0.24 0.17
CA PHE A 52 8.64 -1.53 -0.08
C PHE A 52 7.62 -2.67 -0.22
N LEU A 53 6.66 -2.77 0.69
CA LEU A 53 5.64 -3.81 0.64
C LEU A 53 4.79 -3.72 -0.62
N ALA A 54 4.45 -2.51 -1.06
CA ALA A 54 3.64 -2.32 -2.26
C ALA A 54 4.39 -2.63 -3.55
N ILE A 55 5.64 -2.19 -3.64
CA ILE A 55 6.52 -2.47 -4.78
C ILE A 55 6.76 -3.98 -4.89
N ARG A 56 7.07 -4.64 -3.77
CA ARG A 56 7.25 -6.11 -3.73
C ARG A 56 5.97 -6.86 -4.12
N SER A 57 4.81 -6.41 -3.64
CA SER A 57 3.52 -7.03 -3.97
C SER A 57 3.19 -6.87 -5.46
N LEU A 58 3.41 -5.68 -6.03
CA LEU A 58 3.21 -5.42 -7.45
C LEU A 58 4.16 -6.24 -8.33
N LYS A 59 5.44 -6.35 -7.92
CA LYS A 59 6.45 -7.18 -8.61
C LYS A 59 6.05 -8.64 -8.63
N GLN A 60 5.58 -9.17 -7.50
CA GLN A 60 5.13 -10.56 -7.39
C GLN A 60 3.91 -10.79 -8.28
N LEU A 61 2.91 -9.90 -8.24
CA LEU A 61 1.73 -9.98 -9.10
C LEU A 61 2.09 -9.99 -10.58
N ALA A 62 3.04 -9.14 -11.00
CA ALA A 62 3.50 -9.10 -12.38
C ALA A 62 4.21 -10.41 -12.79
N MET A 63 4.94 -11.07 -11.89
CA MET A 63 5.56 -12.37 -12.14
C MET A 63 4.52 -13.48 -12.24
N ASP A 64 3.56 -13.53 -11.31
CA ASP A 64 2.53 -14.57 -11.25
C ASP A 64 1.61 -14.54 -12.49
N GLU A 65 1.28 -13.33 -12.95
CA GLU A 65 0.38 -13.11 -14.09
C GLU A 65 1.12 -12.98 -15.44
N ALA A 66 2.45 -13.18 -15.47
CA ALA A 66 3.26 -13.01 -16.68
C ALA A 66 2.86 -13.92 -17.84
N SER A 67 2.37 -15.12 -17.54
CA SER A 67 1.87 -16.07 -18.55
C SER A 67 0.55 -15.62 -19.18
N ARG A 68 -0.30 -14.94 -18.41
CA ARG A 68 -1.64 -14.48 -18.82
C ARG A 68 -1.60 -13.09 -19.46
N PHE A 69 -0.72 -12.21 -18.97
CA PHE A 69 -0.62 -10.81 -19.40
C PHE A 69 0.84 -10.37 -19.62
N PRO A 70 1.57 -10.96 -20.59
CA PRO A 70 3.01 -10.74 -20.75
C PRO A 70 3.39 -9.28 -21.01
N LEU A 71 2.57 -8.53 -21.75
CA LEU A 71 2.80 -7.10 -22.01
C LEU A 71 2.61 -6.24 -20.76
N ALA A 72 1.54 -6.49 -19.99
CA ALA A 72 1.25 -5.74 -18.77
C ALA A 72 2.29 -6.04 -17.69
N SER A 73 2.69 -7.30 -17.54
CA SER A 73 3.76 -7.70 -16.61
C SER A 73 5.09 -7.04 -16.92
N LYS A 74 5.47 -6.93 -18.21
CA LYS A 74 6.70 -6.24 -18.62
C LYS A 74 6.68 -4.76 -18.20
N VAL A 75 5.57 -4.07 -18.44
CA VAL A 75 5.42 -2.65 -18.06
C VAL A 75 5.42 -2.50 -16.54
N ALA A 76 4.67 -3.33 -15.81
CA ALA A 76 4.61 -3.28 -14.35
C ALA A 76 5.99 -3.50 -13.70
N LEU A 77 6.80 -4.43 -14.23
CA LEU A 77 8.16 -4.68 -13.75
C LEU A 77 9.12 -3.51 -14.07
N GLN A 78 8.93 -2.83 -15.20
CA GLN A 78 9.73 -1.64 -15.54
C GLN A 78 9.41 -0.44 -14.65
N VAL A 79 8.12 -0.20 -14.35
CA VAL A 79 7.69 0.87 -13.44
C VAL A 79 8.23 0.64 -12.03
N VAL A 80 8.18 -0.60 -11.53
CA VAL A 80 8.74 -0.98 -10.24
C VAL A 80 10.26 -0.77 -10.18
N TYR A 81 10.99 -1.11 -11.24
CA TYR A 81 12.45 -0.96 -11.28
C TYR A 81 12.90 0.50 -11.17
N MET A 82 12.11 1.44 -11.70
CA MET A 82 12.46 2.87 -11.67
C MET A 82 12.22 3.53 -10.31
N ASP A 83 11.31 3.00 -9.49
CA ASP A 83 10.98 3.52 -8.14
C ASP A 83 11.83 2.90 -7.01
N ASP A 84 12.63 1.85 -7.31
CA ASP A 84 13.52 1.15 -6.36
C ASP A 84 14.95 1.76 -6.31
N MET A 85 15.21 2.88 -7.00
CA MET A 85 16.51 3.59 -7.06
C MET A 85 16.55 4.87 -6.22
#